data_AF-A0A2G4FNM9-F1
#
_entry.id   AF-A0A2G4FNM9-F1
#
_cell.length_a   1.000
_cell.length_b   1.000
_cell.length_c   1.000
_cell.angle_alpha   90.00
_cell.angle_beta   90.00
_cell.angle_gamma   90.00
#
_symmetry.space_group_name_H-M   'P 1'
#
loop_
_entity.id
_entity.type
_entity.pdbx_description
1 polymer ?
#
loop_
_entity_poly.entity_id
_entity_poly.type
_entity_poly.pdbx_seq_one_letter_code
_entity_poly.pdbx_strand_id
1 'polypeptide(L)'
;MEHSATPSDESFPRLYLKDADSESMDGCIVNYASEHYDLTMSLKDPLHPSFSVFLESLKRECTKRGLRFLLVHEAMVAETIEKIRIGKLSSGFHLDFFSLWHEANEPFAKLAQTIQDCGGKPINSPHRSRLFTDKAASHSELTKNNLGVPRSLILRPGLSEKTIRQMIVGFLSKKNSTWEGGLFLKKGNGFGNKGVTHIKTAVLEELIPQVQK
;
A
#
# COMPACT_ATOMS: atom_id res chain seq x y z
N MET A 1 15.78 52.77 -23.01
CA MET A 1 16.42 51.80 -22.10
C MET A 1 15.59 51.74 -20.85
N GLU A 2 15.02 50.64 -20.39
CA GLU A 2 14.77 49.30 -20.92
C GLU A 2 13.66 48.78 -20.00
N HIS A 3 12.59 48.22 -20.58
CA HIS A 3 11.63 47.42 -19.83
C HIS A 3 12.31 46.12 -19.42
N SER A 4 12.22 45.69 -18.17
CA SER A 4 12.49 44.30 -17.80
C SER A 4 11.33 43.73 -16.99
N ALA A 5 10.80 42.65 -17.53
CA ALA A 5 9.54 42.03 -17.20
C ALA A 5 9.63 41.13 -15.96
N THR A 6 8.52 41.05 -15.23
CA THR A 6 8.19 39.97 -14.30
C THR A 6 8.25 38.60 -15.01
N PRO A 7 8.85 37.55 -14.43
CA PRO A 7 8.83 36.23 -15.04
C PRO A 7 7.40 35.66 -15.01
N SER A 8 6.98 35.19 -16.17
CA SER A 8 5.70 34.60 -16.53
C SER A 8 5.38 33.30 -15.79
N ASP A 9 4.09 33.08 -15.58
CA ASP A 9 3.44 31.78 -15.35
C ASP A 9 4.01 30.70 -16.30
N GLU A 10 4.92 29.85 -15.80
CA GLU A 10 5.26 28.62 -16.49
C GLU A 10 4.19 27.57 -16.18
N SER A 11 3.16 27.57 -17.02
CA SER A 11 2.21 26.47 -17.13
C SER A 11 2.95 25.21 -17.60
N PHE A 12 3.15 24.24 -16.71
CA PHE A 12 3.55 22.89 -17.11
C PHE A 12 2.51 22.30 -18.07
N PRO A 13 2.93 21.55 -19.11
CA PRO A 13 2.03 21.05 -20.13
C PRO A 13 1.03 20.05 -19.52
N ARG A 14 -0.24 20.44 -19.46
CA ARG A 14 -1.36 19.52 -19.20
C ARG A 14 -1.48 18.61 -20.42
N LEU A 15 -1.12 17.34 -20.25
CA LEU A 15 -1.38 16.30 -21.25
C LEU A 15 -2.90 16.11 -21.33
N TYR A 16 -3.54 16.70 -22.34
CA TYR A 16 -4.90 16.38 -22.74
C TYR A 16 -4.83 15.34 -23.86
N LEU A 17 -5.07 14.07 -23.54
CA LEU A 17 -5.41 13.09 -24.55
C LEU A 17 -6.92 13.16 -24.76
N LYS A 18 -7.33 13.83 -25.83
CA LYS A 18 -8.70 13.83 -26.33
C LYS A 18 -8.71 12.87 -27.52
N ASP A 19 -9.27 11.69 -27.34
CA ASP A 19 -9.70 10.88 -28.48
C ASP A 19 -11.05 11.43 -28.96
N ALA A 20 -11.14 11.66 -30.26
CA ALA A 20 -12.37 12.01 -30.94
C ALA A 20 -13.28 10.77 -30.96
N ASP A 21 -14.58 11.02 -30.76
CA ASP A 21 -15.68 10.07 -30.98
C ASP A 21 -15.91 9.01 -29.89
N SER A 22 -16.28 9.44 -28.68
CA SER A 22 -17.20 8.66 -27.84
C SER A 22 -18.07 9.54 -26.95
N GLU A 23 -19.35 9.70 -27.34
CA GLU A 23 -20.40 10.17 -26.44
C GLU A 23 -20.75 9.05 -25.45
N SER A 24 -19.94 8.84 -24.40
CA SER A 24 -20.40 8.16 -23.19
C SER A 24 -19.50 8.41 -21.99
N MET A 25 -20.07 9.09 -20.97
CA MET A 25 -19.54 9.27 -19.62
C MET A 25 -18.24 10.09 -19.45
N ASP A 26 -18.23 11.28 -20.02
CA ASP A 26 -17.41 12.40 -19.53
C ASP A 26 -17.93 12.86 -18.16
N GLY A 27 -17.34 12.34 -17.09
CA GLY A 27 -17.66 12.75 -15.72
C GLY A 27 -16.56 12.51 -14.70
N CYS A 28 -15.34 12.18 -15.13
CA CYS A 28 -14.20 12.02 -14.24
C CYS A 28 -13.01 12.87 -14.70
N ILE A 29 -13.28 14.10 -15.14
CA ILE A 29 -12.24 15.10 -15.29
C ILE A 29 -11.90 15.60 -13.88
N VAL A 30 -10.65 15.35 -13.48
CA VAL A 30 -10.04 15.81 -12.24
C VAL A 30 -10.11 17.33 -12.19
N ASN A 31 -11.12 17.85 -11.51
CA ASN A 31 -11.08 19.18 -10.95
C ASN A 31 -11.01 19.01 -9.45
N TYR A 32 -10.06 19.68 -8.82
CA TYR A 32 -10.20 20.06 -7.42
C TYR A 32 -11.40 21.03 -7.33
N ALA A 33 -12.61 20.53 -7.55
CA ALA A 33 -13.83 21.31 -7.67
C ALA A 33 -14.37 21.72 -6.30
N SER A 34 -13.75 21.21 -5.23
CA SER A 34 -14.24 21.26 -3.89
C SER A 34 -13.10 21.32 -2.89
N GLU A 35 -13.27 22.15 -1.86
CA GLU A 35 -12.40 22.20 -0.68
C GLU A 35 -12.54 20.96 0.21
N HIS A 36 -13.63 20.20 0.07
CA HIS A 36 -13.90 18.97 0.84
C HIS A 36 -14.35 17.81 -0.04
N TYR A 37 -13.84 16.61 0.23
CA TYR A 37 -14.31 15.36 -0.35
C TYR A 37 -14.78 14.44 0.76
N ASP A 38 -15.98 13.88 0.62
CA ASP A 38 -16.53 12.93 1.57
C ASP A 38 -15.71 11.62 1.56
N LEU A 39 -15.24 11.22 0.37
CA LEU A 39 -14.42 10.05 0.15
C LEU A 39 -13.27 10.35 -0.82
N THR A 40 -12.05 10.02 -0.42
CA THR A 40 -10.90 9.94 -1.33
C THR A 40 -10.44 8.50 -1.47
N MET A 41 -9.98 8.09 -2.64
CA MET A 41 -9.37 6.78 -2.86
C MET A 41 -8.01 6.97 -3.52
N SER A 42 -6.97 6.30 -3.03
CA SER A 42 -5.66 6.33 -3.68
C SER A 42 -5.31 5.00 -4.34
N LEU A 43 -4.80 5.08 -5.57
CA LEU A 43 -4.41 3.93 -6.37
C LEU A 43 -3.28 4.34 -7.31
N LYS A 44 -2.22 3.53 -7.45
CA LYS A 44 -1.09 3.88 -8.33
C LYS A 44 -1.50 4.05 -9.79
N ASP A 45 -2.13 3.01 -10.34
CA ASP A 45 -2.59 2.97 -11.72
C ASP A 45 -4.13 2.88 -11.77
N PRO A 46 -4.83 3.97 -12.11
CA PRO A 46 -6.29 3.99 -12.18
C PRO A 46 -6.86 3.13 -13.31
N LEU A 47 -6.05 2.74 -14.30
CA LEU A 47 -6.45 1.89 -15.43
C LEU A 47 -6.24 0.40 -15.14
N HIS A 48 -5.69 0.04 -13.98
CA HIS A 48 -5.42 -1.35 -13.65
C HIS A 48 -6.74 -2.18 -13.60
N PRO A 49 -6.89 -3.24 -14.43
CA PRO A 49 -8.17 -3.93 -14.62
C PRO A 49 -8.78 -4.50 -13.34
N SER A 50 -7.97 -4.89 -12.35
CA SER A 50 -8.47 -5.43 -11.08
C SER A 50 -9.28 -4.44 -10.25
N PHE A 51 -9.20 -3.13 -10.54
CA PHE A 51 -9.91 -2.10 -9.78
C PHE A 51 -11.08 -1.46 -10.54
N SER A 52 -11.23 -1.71 -11.85
CA SER A 52 -12.25 -1.02 -12.68
C SER A 52 -13.67 -1.24 -12.16
N VAL A 53 -14.06 -2.48 -11.89
CA VAL A 53 -15.41 -2.82 -11.38
C VAL A 53 -15.68 -2.19 -10.02
N PHE A 54 -14.67 -2.19 -9.13
CA PHE A 54 -14.78 -1.60 -7.81
C PHE A 54 -14.89 -0.07 -7.88
N LEU A 55 -14.00 0.57 -8.65
CA LEU A 55 -13.96 2.02 -8.82
C LEU A 55 -15.27 2.54 -9.41
N GLU A 56 -15.78 1.91 -10.47
CA GLU A 56 -17.06 2.31 -11.08
C GLU A 56 -18.25 2.08 -10.15
N SER A 57 -18.23 0.98 -9.39
CA SER A 57 -19.26 0.75 -8.37
C SER A 57 -19.21 1.78 -7.26
N LEU A 58 -18.01 2.14 -6.79
CA LEU A 58 -17.82 3.13 -5.73
C LEU A 58 -18.27 4.52 -6.18
N LYS A 59 -17.85 4.96 -7.37
CA LYS A 59 -18.31 6.22 -7.99
C LYS A 59 -19.83 6.28 -8.06
N ARG A 60 -20.46 5.23 -8.61
CA ARG A 60 -21.92 5.15 -8.72
C ARG A 60 -22.61 5.25 -7.36
N GLU A 61 -22.10 4.56 -6.34
CA GLU A 61 -22.69 4.60 -5.00
C GLU A 61 -22.47 5.94 -4.28
N CYS A 62 -21.35 6.63 -4.53
CA CYS A 62 -21.13 8.00 -4.08
C CYS A 62 -22.11 8.96 -4.75
N THR A 63 -22.27 8.90 -6.07
CA THR A 63 -23.21 9.74 -6.83
C THR A 63 -24.64 9.56 -6.33
N LYS A 64 -25.09 8.32 -6.15
CA LYS A 64 -26.44 8.02 -5.62
C LYS A 64 -26.72 8.64 -4.25
N ARG A 65 -25.67 8.89 -3.45
CA ARG A 65 -25.77 9.46 -2.09
C ARG A 65 -25.39 10.94 -2.03
N GLY A 66 -25.10 11.57 -3.17
CA GLY A 66 -24.63 12.96 -3.20
C GLY A 66 -23.27 13.16 -2.53
N LEU A 67 -22.44 12.11 -2.42
CA LEU A 67 -21.11 12.18 -1.84
C LEU A 67 -20.08 12.63 -2.88
N ARG A 68 -19.20 13.55 -2.50
CA ARG A 68 -18.07 13.98 -3.32
C ARG A 68 -16.94 12.96 -3.20
N PHE A 69 -16.54 12.44 -4.35
CA PHE A 69 -15.48 11.43 -4.47
C PHE A 69 -14.28 12.01 -5.22
N LEU A 70 -13.06 11.72 -4.75
CA LEU A 70 -11.82 12.02 -5.45
C LEU A 70 -10.95 10.77 -5.55
N LEU A 71 -10.55 10.44 -6.78
CA LEU A 71 -9.51 9.47 -7.04
C LEU A 71 -8.15 10.18 -7.07
N VAL A 72 -7.18 9.69 -6.29
CA VAL A 72 -5.82 10.21 -6.20
C VAL A 72 -4.87 9.17 -6.79
N HIS A 73 -4.38 9.42 -8.00
CA HIS A 73 -3.39 8.56 -8.65
C HIS A 73 -1.96 9.07 -8.45
N GLU A 74 -0.96 8.28 -8.84
CA GLU A 74 0.47 8.53 -8.54
C GLU A 74 0.92 9.98 -8.83
N ALA A 75 0.60 10.49 -10.02
CA ALA A 75 0.95 11.86 -10.42
C ALA A 75 0.32 12.98 -9.56
N MET A 76 -0.77 12.69 -8.82
CA MET A 76 -1.47 13.67 -7.98
C MET A 76 -1.08 13.60 -6.51
N VAL A 77 -0.41 12.53 -6.06
CA VAL A 77 -0.21 12.27 -4.63
C VAL A 77 0.51 13.43 -3.93
N ALA A 78 1.62 13.91 -4.51
CA ALA A 78 2.41 14.98 -3.92
C ALA A 78 1.63 16.30 -3.80
N GLU A 79 0.90 16.68 -4.86
CA GLU A 79 0.06 17.88 -4.87
C GLU A 79 -1.10 17.75 -3.87
N THR A 80 -1.71 16.57 -3.79
CA THR A 80 -2.82 16.29 -2.87
C THR A 80 -2.37 16.40 -1.41
N ILE A 81 -1.21 15.82 -1.07
CA ILE A 81 -0.59 15.95 0.26
C ILE A 81 -0.43 17.43 0.61
N GLU A 82 0.15 18.21 -0.30
CA GLU A 82 0.39 19.63 -0.03
C GLU A 82 -0.91 20.39 0.18
N LYS A 83 -1.92 20.18 -0.69
CA LYS A 83 -3.24 20.80 -0.56
C LYS A 83 -3.93 20.45 0.76
N ILE A 84 -3.81 19.21 1.23
CA ILE A 84 -4.34 18.82 2.53
C ILE A 84 -3.61 19.56 3.66
N ARG A 85 -2.27 19.56 3.61
CA ARG A 85 -1.42 20.19 4.63
C ARG A 85 -1.72 21.68 4.81
N ILE A 86 -1.98 22.40 3.72
CA ILE A 86 -2.30 23.83 3.75
C ILE A 86 -3.80 24.13 3.86
N GLY A 87 -4.64 23.11 4.08
CA GLY A 87 -6.08 23.28 4.28
C GLY A 87 -6.89 23.63 3.03
N LYS A 88 -6.31 23.52 1.82
CA LYS A 88 -7.02 23.73 0.54
C LYS A 88 -7.79 22.49 0.06
N LEU A 89 -7.58 21.35 0.70
CA LEU A 89 -8.33 20.12 0.50
C LEU A 89 -8.54 19.42 1.83
N SER A 90 -9.72 18.86 2.04
CA SER A 90 -10.00 17.95 3.16
C SER A 90 -10.67 16.67 2.66
N SER A 91 -10.45 15.58 3.39
CA SER A 91 -11.05 14.27 3.12
C SER A 91 -11.74 13.76 4.37
N GLY A 92 -13.02 13.40 4.27
CA GLY A 92 -13.76 12.74 5.35
C GLY A 92 -13.22 11.34 5.60
N PHE A 93 -13.23 10.49 4.56
CA PHE A 93 -12.69 9.13 4.58
C PHE A 93 -11.69 8.91 3.46
N HIS A 94 -10.66 8.10 3.70
CA HIS A 94 -9.66 7.75 2.70
C HIS A 94 -9.52 6.25 2.51
N LEU A 95 -9.78 5.74 1.30
CA LEU A 95 -9.49 4.36 0.92
C LEU A 95 -8.09 4.27 0.32
N ASP A 96 -7.20 3.57 1.01
CA ASP A 96 -5.84 3.35 0.55
C ASP A 96 -5.71 1.95 -0.07
N PHE A 97 -5.42 1.90 -1.38
CA PHE A 97 -5.25 0.65 -2.12
C PHE A 97 -3.80 0.38 -2.57
N PHE A 98 -2.85 1.23 -2.20
CA PHE A 98 -1.50 1.10 -2.74
C PHE A 98 -0.34 1.24 -1.74
N SER A 99 -0.54 1.89 -0.59
CA SER A 99 0.59 2.23 0.27
C SER A 99 1.51 1.06 0.61
N LEU A 100 2.81 1.26 0.41
CA LEU A 100 3.83 0.31 0.80
C LEU A 100 4.40 0.74 2.15
N TRP A 101 3.67 0.45 3.23
CA TRP A 101 3.97 0.89 4.60
C TRP A 101 5.34 0.48 5.17
N HIS A 102 6.06 -0.41 4.49
CA HIS A 102 7.39 -0.87 4.84
C HIS A 102 8.51 -0.07 4.16
N GLU A 103 8.18 0.73 3.15
CA GLU A 103 9.11 1.59 2.45
C GLU A 103 9.17 2.97 3.13
N ALA A 104 10.38 3.44 3.40
CA ALA A 104 10.58 4.76 3.97
C ALA A 104 10.19 5.83 2.94
N ASN A 105 9.47 6.88 3.39
CA ASN A 105 9.03 8.02 2.57
C ASN A 105 8.11 7.65 1.39
N GLU A 106 7.40 6.52 1.47
CA GLU A 106 6.48 6.10 0.43
C GLU A 106 5.30 7.10 0.29
N PRO A 107 5.05 7.66 -0.91
CA PRO A 107 4.09 8.75 -1.10
C PRO A 107 2.64 8.43 -0.68
N PHE A 108 2.15 7.23 -0.97
CA PHE A 108 0.78 6.84 -0.65
C PHE A 108 0.60 6.66 0.87
N ALA A 109 1.58 6.05 1.54
CA ALA A 109 1.60 5.94 3.01
C ALA A 109 1.62 7.34 3.66
N LYS A 110 2.39 8.27 3.09
CA LYS A 110 2.45 9.67 3.54
C LYS A 110 1.13 10.40 3.32
N LEU A 111 0.43 10.16 2.21
CA LEU A 111 -0.91 10.69 1.95
C LEU A 111 -1.90 10.22 3.02
N ALA A 112 -1.97 8.92 3.28
CA ALA A 112 -2.87 8.38 4.31
C ALA A 112 -2.56 8.96 5.70
N GLN A 113 -1.28 9.10 6.06
CA GLN A 113 -0.88 9.73 7.33
C GLN A 113 -1.28 11.21 7.38
N THR A 114 -1.04 11.96 6.30
CA THR A 114 -1.37 13.40 6.23
C THR A 114 -2.88 13.62 6.34
N ILE A 115 -3.70 12.77 5.70
CA ILE A 115 -5.16 12.82 5.84
C ILE A 115 -5.57 12.60 7.30
N GLN A 116 -4.99 11.61 7.98
CA GLN A 116 -5.27 11.35 9.39
C GLN A 116 -4.88 12.54 10.28
N ASP A 117 -3.68 13.08 10.09
CA ASP A 117 -3.15 14.18 10.89
C ASP A 117 -3.97 15.47 10.70
N CYS A 118 -4.61 15.63 9.54
CA CYS A 118 -5.53 16.72 9.22
C CYS A 118 -7.02 16.42 9.52
N GLY A 119 -7.31 15.36 10.30
CA GLY A 119 -8.66 15.07 10.82
C GLY A 119 -9.53 14.15 9.95
N GLY A 120 -9.03 13.68 8.82
CA GLY A 120 -9.68 12.66 8.00
C GLY A 120 -9.52 11.25 8.56
N LYS A 121 -10.22 10.28 7.95
CA LYS A 121 -10.28 8.88 8.42
C LYS A 121 -9.82 7.89 7.37
N PRO A 122 -8.54 7.51 7.34
CA PRO A 122 -8.08 6.44 6.47
C PRO A 122 -8.65 5.08 6.87
N ILE A 123 -8.97 4.28 5.86
CA ILE A 123 -9.45 2.91 5.94
C ILE A 123 -8.43 2.04 5.16
N ASN A 124 -7.61 1.23 5.82
CA ASN A 124 -7.46 1.11 7.28
C ASN A 124 -6.63 2.26 7.88
N SER A 125 -6.64 2.40 9.21
CA SER A 125 -5.82 3.41 9.87
C SER A 125 -4.32 3.19 9.60
N PRO A 126 -3.51 4.24 9.41
CA PRO A 126 -2.08 4.14 9.10
C PRO A 126 -1.30 3.22 10.05
N HIS A 127 -1.57 3.33 11.36
CA HIS A 127 -0.94 2.48 12.36
C HIS A 127 -1.26 0.99 12.16
N ARG A 128 -2.53 0.64 11.93
CA ARG A 128 -2.94 -0.75 11.70
C ARG A 128 -2.39 -1.27 10.37
N SER A 129 -2.44 -0.46 9.32
CA SER A 129 -1.91 -0.83 8.01
C SER A 129 -0.41 -1.12 8.07
N ARG A 130 0.37 -0.30 8.80
CA ARG A 130 1.79 -0.55 9.04
C ARG A 130 2.02 -1.86 9.79
N LEU A 131 1.28 -2.10 10.88
CA LEU A 131 1.40 -3.32 11.67
C LEU A 131 1.12 -4.58 10.83
N PHE A 132 0.07 -4.55 10.02
CA PHE A 132 -0.38 -5.71 9.24
C PHE A 132 0.34 -5.90 7.90
N THR A 133 1.16 -4.93 7.47
CA THR A 133 2.06 -5.09 6.33
C THR A 133 3.25 -6.01 6.68
N ASP A 134 3.69 -5.99 7.94
CA ASP A 134 4.72 -6.88 8.46
C ASP A 134 4.09 -8.20 8.92
N LYS A 135 4.38 -9.29 8.21
CA LYS A 135 3.87 -10.64 8.52
C LYS A 135 4.38 -11.15 9.87
N ALA A 136 5.59 -10.77 10.30
CA ALA A 136 6.12 -11.17 11.60
C ALA A 136 5.40 -10.44 12.74
N ALA A 137 5.14 -9.14 12.56
CA ALA A 137 4.35 -8.36 13.51
C ALA A 137 2.91 -8.87 13.59
N SER A 138 2.28 -9.12 12.43
CA SER A 138 0.94 -9.73 12.33
C SER A 138 0.88 -11.10 13.01
N HIS A 139 1.89 -11.96 12.79
CA HIS A 139 1.96 -13.29 13.42
C HIS A 139 2.00 -13.20 14.94
N SER A 140 2.81 -12.28 15.47
CA SER A 140 2.90 -11.98 16.90
C SER A 140 1.55 -11.49 17.45
N GLU A 141 0.90 -10.56 16.76
CA GLU A 141 -0.40 -10.01 17.17
C GLU A 141 -1.50 -11.07 17.21
N LEU A 142 -1.60 -11.90 16.17
CA LEU A 142 -2.58 -12.99 16.11
C LEU A 142 -2.33 -14.04 17.20
N THR A 143 -1.07 -14.41 17.44
CA THR A 143 -0.69 -15.36 18.50
C THR A 143 -1.07 -14.84 19.89
N LYS A 144 -0.78 -13.56 20.19
CA LYS A 144 -1.12 -12.93 21.46
C LYS A 144 -2.63 -12.93 21.75
N ASN A 145 -3.44 -12.88 20.70
CA ASN A 145 -4.90 -12.89 20.77
C ASN A 145 -5.50 -14.30 20.66
N ASN A 146 -4.71 -15.36 20.84
CA ASN A 146 -5.14 -16.77 20.75
C ASN A 146 -5.79 -17.15 19.42
N LEU A 147 -5.43 -16.45 18.33
CA LEU A 147 -5.87 -16.80 16.99
C LEU A 147 -4.90 -17.83 16.38
N GLY A 148 -5.48 -18.82 15.69
CA GLY A 148 -4.72 -19.88 15.04
C GLY A 148 -3.80 -19.32 13.96
N VAL A 149 -2.49 -19.56 14.10
CA VAL A 149 -1.49 -19.22 13.09
C VAL A 149 -0.60 -20.43 12.79
N PRO A 150 -0.09 -20.56 11.54
CA PRO A 150 0.87 -21.60 11.23
C PRO A 150 2.12 -21.48 12.11
N ARG A 151 2.63 -22.63 12.53
CA ARG A 151 3.91 -22.72 13.22
C ARG A 151 5.00 -22.10 12.34
N SER A 152 5.64 -21.05 12.84
CA SER A 152 6.57 -20.23 12.06
C SER A 152 7.88 -20.00 12.82
N LEU A 153 8.99 -19.96 12.09
CA LEU A 153 10.28 -19.47 12.58
C LEU A 153 10.48 -18.05 12.02
N ILE A 154 10.59 -17.06 12.90
CA ILE A 154 10.85 -15.67 12.51
C ILE A 154 12.34 -15.39 12.67
N LEU A 155 13.00 -15.03 11.59
CA LEU A 155 14.42 -14.68 11.56
C LEU A 155 14.57 -13.17 11.36
N ARG A 156 15.39 -12.53 12.20
CA ARG A 156 15.68 -11.10 12.09
C ARG A 156 16.92 -10.87 11.23
N PRO A 157 17.00 -9.74 10.51
CA PRO A 157 18.25 -9.33 9.85
C PRO A 157 19.42 -9.25 10.85
N GLY A 158 20.64 -9.49 10.37
CA GLY A 158 21.87 -9.34 11.16
C GLY A 158 22.22 -10.52 12.08
N LEU A 159 21.46 -11.61 12.05
CA LEU A 159 21.84 -12.84 12.75
C LEU A 159 23.03 -13.52 12.04
N SER A 160 23.98 -14.04 12.81
CA SER A 160 25.07 -14.84 12.25
C SER A 160 24.55 -16.15 11.67
N GLU A 161 25.25 -16.70 10.67
CA GLU A 161 24.89 -17.98 10.06
C GLU A 161 24.79 -19.10 11.10
N LYS A 162 25.72 -19.14 12.07
CA LYS A 162 25.70 -20.10 13.18
C LYS A 162 24.40 -20.02 13.97
N THR A 163 23.95 -18.80 14.30
CA THR A 163 22.68 -18.60 15.03
C THR A 163 21.48 -19.03 14.18
N ILE A 164 21.46 -18.67 12.89
CA ILE A 164 20.39 -19.09 11.97
C ILE A 164 20.32 -20.61 11.90
N ARG A 165 21.46 -21.30 11.71
CA ARG A 165 21.57 -22.77 11.70
C ARG A 165 20.97 -23.38 12.96
N GLN A 166 21.38 -22.90 14.14
CA GLN A 166 20.89 -23.40 15.42
C GLN A 166 19.37 -23.21 15.58
N MET A 167 18.84 -22.05 15.18
CA MET A 167 17.40 -21.76 15.24
C MET A 167 16.59 -22.67 14.30
N ILE A 168 17.08 -22.90 13.08
CA ILE A 168 16.42 -23.81 12.12
C ILE A 168 16.42 -25.25 12.66
N VAL A 169 17.56 -25.76 13.14
CA VAL A 169 17.65 -27.11 13.71
C VAL A 169 16.69 -27.28 14.89
N GLY A 170 16.66 -26.32 15.81
CA GLY A 170 15.73 -26.34 16.95
C GLY A 170 14.26 -26.22 16.53
N PHE A 171 13.98 -25.55 15.41
CA PHE A 171 12.64 -25.51 14.84
C PHE A 171 12.25 -26.86 14.21
N LEU A 172 13.15 -27.50 13.47
CA LEU A 172 12.84 -28.78 12.80
C LEU A 172 12.74 -29.97 13.78
N SER A 173 13.46 -29.94 14.90
CA SER A 173 13.53 -31.06 15.85
C SER A 173 12.29 -31.27 16.73
N LYS A 174 11.29 -30.38 16.69
CA LYS A 174 10.08 -30.53 17.53
C LYS A 174 9.17 -31.65 17.01
N LYS A 175 8.96 -32.68 17.85
CA LYS A 175 8.33 -34.00 17.61
C LYS A 175 6.96 -34.05 16.89
N ASN A 176 6.22 -32.95 16.76
CA ASN A 176 4.86 -32.94 16.17
C ASN A 176 4.83 -32.31 14.77
N SER A 177 5.89 -32.47 13.98
CA SER A 177 5.97 -31.90 12.65
C SER A 177 6.17 -32.98 11.60
N THR A 178 5.07 -33.54 11.10
CA THR A 178 5.05 -34.26 9.84
C THR A 178 5.21 -33.23 8.73
N TRP A 179 6.45 -32.97 8.32
CA TRP A 179 6.81 -32.03 7.27
C TRP A 179 6.48 -32.54 5.85
N GLU A 180 5.55 -33.49 5.72
CA GLU A 180 5.19 -34.12 4.45
C GLU A 180 4.71 -33.10 3.40
N GLY A 181 4.26 -31.90 3.84
CA GLY A 181 3.90 -30.77 2.98
C GLY A 181 5.02 -29.75 2.68
N GLY A 182 6.23 -29.91 3.22
CA GLY A 182 7.35 -28.97 3.05
C GLY A 182 7.25 -27.68 3.88
N LEU A 183 8.21 -26.78 3.69
CA LEU A 183 8.31 -25.46 4.34
C LEU A 183 8.06 -24.33 3.33
N PHE A 184 7.53 -23.20 3.81
CA PHE A 184 7.43 -21.98 3.02
C PHE A 184 8.34 -20.90 3.59
N LEU A 185 9.26 -20.40 2.77
CA LEU A 185 10.05 -19.21 3.05
C LEU A 185 9.35 -18.00 2.44
N LYS A 186 9.21 -16.92 3.21
CA LYS A 186 8.63 -15.66 2.75
C LYS A 186 9.29 -14.47 3.45
N LYS A 187 9.39 -13.34 2.75
CA LYS A 187 9.80 -12.06 3.35
C LYS A 187 8.72 -11.55 4.33
N GLY A 188 9.17 -10.86 5.38
CA GLY A 188 8.27 -10.24 6.37
C GLY A 188 7.32 -9.24 5.70
N ASN A 189 7.87 -8.36 4.88
CA ASN A 189 7.12 -7.41 4.06
C ASN A 189 6.97 -7.91 2.61
N GLY A 190 5.91 -7.47 1.92
CA GLY A 190 5.63 -7.80 0.52
C GLY A 190 4.25 -8.43 0.30
N PHE A 191 3.79 -8.46 -0.96
CA PHE A 191 2.44 -8.86 -1.35
C PHE A 191 2.44 -9.68 -2.65
N GLY A 192 1.30 -10.32 -2.95
CA GLY A 192 1.08 -11.02 -4.23
C GLY A 192 1.99 -12.24 -4.47
N ASN A 193 2.30 -13.00 -3.42
CA ASN A 193 3.19 -14.19 -3.46
C ASN A 193 4.63 -13.92 -3.97
N LYS A 194 5.02 -12.66 -4.15
CA LYS A 194 6.38 -12.30 -4.56
C LYS A 194 7.38 -12.72 -3.49
N GLY A 195 8.39 -13.51 -3.89
CA GLY A 195 9.46 -13.97 -3.00
C GLY A 195 9.03 -15.05 -2.00
N VAL A 196 7.94 -15.78 -2.28
CA VAL A 196 7.58 -17.00 -1.53
C VAL A 196 8.23 -18.21 -2.20
N THR A 197 8.97 -18.99 -1.42
CA THR A 197 9.62 -20.23 -1.90
C THR A 197 9.08 -21.44 -1.13
N HIS A 198 8.70 -22.50 -1.84
CA HIS A 198 8.32 -23.78 -1.26
C HIS A 198 9.51 -24.74 -1.24
N ILE A 199 9.77 -25.35 -0.10
CA ILE A 199 10.94 -26.20 0.16
C ILE A 199 10.41 -27.58 0.55
N LYS A 200 10.46 -28.51 -0.42
CA LYS A 200 9.82 -29.83 -0.33
C LYS A 200 10.57 -30.84 0.55
N THR A 201 11.86 -30.60 0.82
CA THR A 201 12.72 -31.45 1.63
C THR A 201 13.72 -30.55 2.35
N ALA A 202 13.61 -30.42 3.67
CA ALA A 202 14.45 -29.50 4.43
C ALA A 202 15.87 -30.08 4.63
N VAL A 203 16.71 -30.02 3.59
CA VAL A 203 18.16 -30.13 3.78
C VAL A 203 18.63 -28.78 4.31
N LEU A 204 19.19 -28.77 5.53
CA LEU A 204 19.64 -27.56 6.22
C LEU A 204 20.55 -26.68 5.34
N GLU A 205 21.37 -27.32 4.49
CA GLU A 205 22.29 -26.66 3.56
C GLU A 205 21.58 -25.90 2.41
N GLU A 206 20.37 -26.29 2.02
CA GLU A 206 19.60 -25.58 0.98
C GLU A 206 18.88 -24.34 1.53
N LEU A 207 18.59 -24.32 2.83
CA LEU A 207 17.81 -23.26 3.49
C LEU A 207 18.64 -22.00 3.75
N ILE A 208 19.90 -22.16 4.12
CA ILE A 208 20.73 -21.06 4.64
C ILE A 208 21.07 -20.01 3.57
N PRO A 209 21.48 -20.41 2.36
CA PRO A 209 21.73 -19.44 1.29
C PRO A 209 20.48 -18.65 0.88
N GLN A 210 19.27 -19.18 1.14
CA GLN A 210 18.01 -18.52 0.81
C GLN A 210 17.55 -17.53 1.88
N VAL A 211 17.96 -17.75 3.13
CA VAL A 211 17.62 -16.89 4.28
C VAL A 211 18.55 -15.66 4.37
N GLN A 212 19.77 -15.75 3.83
CA GLN A 212 20.75 -14.66 3.86
C GLN A 212 20.61 -13.62 2.72
N LYS A 213 19.68 -13.83 1.78
CA LYS A 213 19.39 -12.89 0.67
C LYS A 213 18.34 -11.86 1.05
#